data_AF-B6CAD4-F1
#
_entry.id   AF-B6CAD4-F1
#
_cell.length_a   1.000
_cell.length_b   1.000
_cell.length_c   1.000
_cell.angle_alpha   90.00
_cell.angle_beta   90.00
_cell.angle_gamma   90.00
#
_symmetry.space_group_name_H-M   'P 1'
#
loop_
_entity.id
_entity.type
_entity.pdbx_description
1 polymer ?
#
loop_
_entity_poly.entity_id
_entity_poly.type
_entity_poly.pdbx_seq_one_letter_code
_entity_poly.pdbx_strand_id
1 'polypeptide(L)' 'VWGKTGSKIYGPRTGEDYKDNQLRFSLLCQAALEAPRVLSLNNSKHFSGPYGEDVL' A
#
# COMPACT_ATOMS: atom_id res chain seq x y z
N VAL A 1 18.29 0.31 -6.98
CA VAL A 1 17.26 -0.73 -7.14
C VAL A 1 16.94 -0.85 -8.63
N TRP A 2 17.27 -1.95 -9.29
CA TRP A 2 17.47 -1.93 -10.75
C TRP A 2 16.17 -2.20 -11.54
N GLY A 3 15.53 -1.26 -12.23
CA GLY A 3 15.74 0.19 -12.35
C GLY A 3 14.38 0.89 -12.52
N LYS A 4 13.88 1.52 -11.44
CA LYS A 4 12.59 2.25 -11.30
C LYS A 4 11.41 1.56 -11.98
N THR A 5 10.75 0.65 -11.26
CA THR A 5 9.65 -0.27 -11.64
C THR A 5 8.77 0.13 -12.85
N GLY A 6 8.48 1.42 -13.07
CA GLY A 6 7.92 1.90 -14.34
C GLY A 6 6.61 1.18 -14.67
N SER A 7 6.47 0.69 -15.90
CA SER A 7 5.32 -0.11 -16.33
C SER A 7 5.33 -1.58 -15.84
N LYS A 8 6.36 -2.00 -15.09
CA LYS A 8 6.61 -3.40 -14.70
C LYS A 8 6.23 -3.71 -13.25
N ILE A 9 5.09 -3.18 -12.81
CA ILE A 9 4.58 -3.32 -11.42
C ILE A 9 4.11 -4.76 -11.14
N TYR A 10 3.44 -5.35 -12.12
CA TYR A 10 2.79 -6.66 -12.02
C TYR A 10 3.64 -7.80 -12.58
N GLY A 11 4.69 -7.49 -13.37
CA GLY A 11 5.48 -8.54 -14.00
C GLY A 11 6.70 -8.02 -14.75
N PRO A 12 7.66 -8.90 -15.12
CA PRO A 12 8.88 -8.50 -15.82
C PRO A 12 8.63 -8.03 -17.27
N ARG A 13 7.50 -8.47 -17.87
CA ARG A 13 7.01 -8.11 -19.21
C ARG A 13 5.49 -8.28 -19.29
N THR A 14 4.86 -7.70 -20.30
CA THR A 14 3.41 -7.81 -20.54
C THR A 14 2.99 -9.27 -20.75
N GLY A 15 1.94 -9.70 -20.05
CA GLY A 15 1.40 -11.07 -20.14
C GLY A 15 2.10 -12.10 -19.25
N GLU A 16 3.14 -11.72 -18.51
CA GLU A 16 3.78 -12.56 -17.50
C GLU A 16 3.79 -11.84 -16.15
N ASP A 17 3.04 -12.36 -15.18
CA ASP A 17 2.94 -11.78 -13.85
C ASP A 17 4.01 -12.34 -12.89
N TYR A 18 4.39 -11.55 -11.89
CA TYR A 18 5.19 -12.06 -10.78
C TYR A 18 4.39 -13.07 -9.96
N LYS A 19 5.03 -14.20 -9.62
CA LYS A 19 4.41 -15.29 -8.84
C LYS A 19 3.93 -14.84 -7.45
N ASP A 20 4.50 -13.77 -6.91
CA ASP A 20 4.20 -13.24 -5.59
C ASP A 20 3.09 -12.17 -5.59
N ASN A 21 2.52 -11.82 -6.75
CA ASN A 21 1.48 -10.79 -6.84
C ASN A 21 0.29 -11.06 -5.90
N GLN A 22 -0.18 -12.30 -5.81
CA GLN A 22 -1.29 -12.67 -4.93
C GLN A 22 -1.00 -12.29 -3.48
N LEU A 23 0.20 -12.65 -2.98
CA LEU A 23 0.62 -12.30 -1.64
C LEU A 23 0.83 -10.79 -1.47
N ARG A 24 1.46 -10.14 -2.45
CA ARG A 24 1.73 -8.70 -2.43
C ARG A 24 0.44 -7.88 -2.30
N PHE A 25 -0.58 -8.21 -3.07
CA PHE A 25 -1.85 -7.48 -3.04
C PHE A 25 -2.71 -7.86 -1.85
N SER A 26 -2.70 -9.13 -1.41
CA SER A 26 -3.34 -9.52 -0.15
C SER A 26 -2.76 -8.73 1.04
N LEU A 27 -1.43 -8.66 1.13
CA LEU A 27 -0.75 -7.91 2.16
C LEU A 27 -1.04 -6.40 2.07
N LEU A 28 -1.04 -5.84 0.87
CA LEU A 28 -1.38 -4.42 0.66
C LEU A 28 -2.80 -4.11 1.17
N CYS A 29 -3.79 -4.93 0.83
CA CYS A 29 -5.17 -4.74 1.28
C CYS A 29 -5.28 -4.82 2.80
N GLN A 30 -4.65 -5.82 3.44
CA GLN A 30 -4.67 -5.94 4.90
C GLN A 30 -3.99 -4.74 5.58
N ALA A 31 -2.82 -4.33 5.08
CA ALA A 31 -2.10 -3.18 5.61
C ALA A 31 -2.89 -1.87 5.44
N ALA A 32 -3.58 -1.70 4.30
CA ALA A 32 -4.41 -0.53 4.05
C ALA A 32 -5.60 -0.41 5.01
N LEU A 33 -6.18 -1.54 5.44
CA LEU A 33 -7.25 -1.56 6.45
C LEU A 33 -6.73 -1.24 7.86
N GLU A 34 -5.51 -1.64 8.19
CA GLU A 34 -4.91 -1.38 9.51
C GLU A 34 -4.32 0.03 9.64
N ALA A 35 -3.84 0.61 8.55
CA ALA A 35 -3.13 1.89 8.54
C ALA A 35 -3.90 3.04 9.23
N PRO A 36 -5.21 3.25 9.01
CA PRO A 36 -5.95 4.34 9.66
C PRO A 36 -6.04 4.19 11.18
N ARG A 37 -5.99 2.95 11.69
CA ARG A 37 -6.11 2.63 13.11
C ARG A 37 -4.79 2.79 13.85
N VAL A 38 -3.69 2.34 13.23
CA VAL A 38 -2.38 2.19 13.89
C VAL A 38 -1.45 3.39 13.65
N LEU A 39 -1.52 4.02 12.48
CA LEU A 39 -0.59 5.09 12.12
C LEU A 39 -1.08 6.45 12.64
N SER A 40 -0.30 7.07 13.52
CA SER A 40 -0.52 8.46 13.94
C SER A 40 0.11 9.45 12.97
N LEU A 41 -0.70 10.21 12.24
CA LEU A 41 -0.25 11.15 11.21
C LEU A 41 -0.29 12.59 11.74
N ASN A 42 0.88 13.10 12.15
CA ASN A 42 1.00 14.39 12.85
C ASN A 42 1.55 15.54 11.99
N ASN A 43 1.61 15.34 10.67
CA ASN A 43 2.16 16.33 9.74
C ASN A 43 1.13 17.33 9.19
N SER A 44 -0.15 17.16 9.54
CA SER A 44 -1.22 18.07 9.11
C SER A 44 -1.37 19.24 10.08
N LYS A 45 -1.71 20.43 9.57
CA LYS A 45 -2.03 21.61 10.39
C LYS A 45 -3.36 21.49 11.13
N HIS A 46 -4.25 20.61 10.66
CA HIS A 46 -5.64 20.53 11.11
C HIS A 46 -5.97 19.21 11.82
N PHE A 47 -5.04 18.25 11.80
CA PHE A 47 -5.25 16.93 12.34
C PHE A 47 -3.95 16.32 12.84
N SER A 48 -4.03 15.59 13.96
CA SER A 48 -2.93 14.87 14.56
C SER A 48 -3.49 13.63 15.26
N GLY A 49 -2.84 12.49 15.12
CA GLY A 49 -3.28 11.21 15.65
C GLY A 49 -3.67 10.21 14.56
N PRO A 50 -4.18 9.03 14.95
CA PRO A 50 -4.69 8.03 14.03
C PRO A 50 -6.05 8.46 13.48
N TYR A 51 -6.32 8.19 12.20
CA TYR A 51 -7.61 8.47 11.56
C TYR A 51 -8.77 7.71 12.22
N GLY A 52 -8.51 6.56 12.83
CA GLY A 52 -9.51 5.78 13.55
C GLY A 52 -10.29 4.82 12.63
N GLU A 53 -11.52 4.49 13.03
CA GLU A 53 -12.36 3.49 12.36
C GLU A 53 -13.39 4.09 11.38
N ASP A 54 -13.65 5.40 11.48
CA ASP A 54 -14.64 6.12 10.68
C ASP A 54 -14.02 6.71 9.41
N VAL A 55 -13.65 5.84 8.47
CA VAL A 55 -12.89 6.20 7.26
C VAL A 55 -13.49 5.59 5.98
N LEU A 56 -14.74 5.09 6.07
CA LEU A 56 -15.48 4.40 5.00
C LEU A 56 -16.31 5.34 4.13
#